data_AF-A0A7S7PVP0-F1
#
_entry.id   AF-A0A7S7PVP0-F1
#
_cell.length_a   1.000
_cell.length_b   1.000
_cell.length_c   1.000
_cell.angle_alpha   90.00
_cell.angle_beta   90.00
_cell.angle_gamma   90.00
#
_symmetry.space_group_name_H-M   'P 1'
#
loop_
_entity.id
_entity.type
_entity.pdbx_description
1 polymer ?
#
loop_
_entity_poly.entity_id
_entity_poly.type
_entity_poly.pdbx_seq_one_letter_code
_entity_poly.pdbx_strand_id
1 'polypeptide(L)'
;MMHHQSLYLWERKSTGHAGIAEEQNMVVVLTRKRLVSKQFKDNQKLQRCLLSPADHVLPGSRGEHVGLIQEALTKLGMGVIGASEISTELYGQSTQQAVLRYKGPPRNIINTDYQRTPDNIVGQMTIDRLDADMVEFEKVPESLLVTLTEAGPKHDHSKCPTLQSGGHKGTPINPLPFGKRINIYGTHETDYLGFDDYAPNPNFAGRGQGDPSPPRFLTNAPPHLHGLEAKSVSNIAIRSSPIFANHVHSNPNEVEEILRVAMPGCRVTYAGTDENFSTFGPTVLRFGPVIERHVLTTRDPGTTADSHFHVIVLVILDPDTVLRSFQLPPFL
;
A
#
# COMPACT_ATOMS: atom_id res chain seq x y z
N MET A 1 -11.69 -34.99 -29.58
CA MET A 1 -10.51 -34.39 -28.93
C MET A 1 -10.67 -32.88 -28.98
N MET A 2 -10.76 -32.27 -27.79
CA MET A 2 -10.49 -30.89 -27.40
C MET A 2 -11.60 -30.36 -26.49
N HIS A 3 -11.12 -29.93 -25.33
CA HIS A 3 -11.82 -29.70 -24.09
C HIS A 3 -12.55 -28.36 -24.07
N HIS A 4 -13.77 -28.37 -23.53
CA HIS A 4 -14.44 -27.20 -22.98
C HIS A 4 -13.76 -26.78 -21.66
N GLN A 5 -13.39 -25.50 -21.56
CA GLN A 5 -13.33 -24.79 -20.28
C GLN A 5 -14.64 -24.02 -20.11
N SER A 6 -15.37 -24.29 -19.03
CA SER A 6 -16.59 -23.57 -18.66
C SER A 6 -16.36 -22.87 -17.33
N LEU A 7 -16.48 -21.54 -17.35
CA LEU A 7 -16.61 -20.67 -16.19
C LEU A 7 -17.95 -20.94 -15.51
N TYR A 8 -17.96 -21.10 -14.18
CA TYR A 8 -19.22 -21.16 -13.44
C TYR A 8 -19.64 -19.77 -12.93
N LEU A 9 -20.78 -19.32 -13.46
CA LEU A 9 -21.59 -18.20 -13.00
C LEU A 9 -22.25 -18.51 -11.65
N TRP A 10 -22.41 -17.47 -10.83
CA TRP A 10 -23.26 -17.44 -9.64
C TRP A 10 -24.69 -17.06 -10.08
N GLU A 11 -25.64 -17.99 -10.08
CA GLU A 11 -27.06 -17.69 -10.29
C GLU A 11 -27.85 -17.96 -9.00
N ARG A 12 -28.50 -16.92 -8.46
CA ARG A 12 -29.53 -17.06 -7.42
C ARG A 12 -30.85 -17.43 -8.10
N LYS A 13 -31.37 -18.63 -7.83
CA LYS A 13 -32.79 -18.92 -8.07
C LYS A 13 -33.61 -18.58 -6.83
N SER A 14 -34.39 -17.51 -6.92
CA SER A 14 -35.50 -17.22 -6.03
C SER A 14 -36.80 -17.81 -6.60
N THR A 15 -37.38 -18.78 -5.92
CA THR A 15 -38.79 -19.16 -6.05
C THR A 15 -39.34 -19.45 -4.66
N GLY A 16 -40.50 -18.87 -4.35
CA GLY A 16 -40.99 -18.72 -2.98
C GLY A 16 -41.79 -19.89 -2.41
N HIS A 17 -42.20 -19.62 -1.16
CA HIS A 17 -43.16 -20.31 -0.28
C HIS A 17 -42.64 -21.40 0.67
N ALA A 18 -42.51 -20.97 1.93
CA ALA A 18 -42.81 -21.63 3.20
C ALA A 18 -42.40 -23.11 3.38
N GLY A 19 -41.32 -23.31 4.15
CA GLY A 19 -41.06 -24.58 4.81
C GLY A 19 -39.60 -24.74 5.20
N ILE A 20 -39.34 -24.73 6.52
CA ILE A 20 -38.19 -25.33 7.22
C ILE A 20 -36.80 -24.76 6.83
N ALA A 21 -36.12 -24.16 7.80
CA ALA A 21 -34.71 -23.78 7.65
C ALA A 21 -33.86 -25.07 7.48
N GLU A 22 -33.57 -25.43 6.24
CA GLU A 22 -32.49 -26.38 5.94
C GLU A 22 -31.16 -25.70 6.25
N GLU A 23 -30.57 -26.10 7.38
CA GLU A 23 -29.18 -25.83 7.72
C GLU A 23 -28.30 -26.47 6.64
N GLN A 24 -27.83 -25.64 5.70
CA GLN A 24 -26.99 -26.11 4.60
C GLN A 24 -25.67 -26.63 5.16
N ASN A 25 -25.56 -27.95 5.24
CA ASN A 25 -24.35 -28.63 5.63
C ASN A 25 -23.30 -28.46 4.51
N MET A 26 -22.44 -27.45 4.65
CA MET A 26 -21.40 -27.14 3.67
C MET A 26 -20.29 -28.19 3.76
N VAL A 27 -20.40 -29.26 2.97
CA VAL A 27 -19.31 -30.24 2.78
C VAL A 27 -18.16 -29.51 2.07
N VAL A 28 -17.07 -29.23 2.79
CA VAL A 28 -15.86 -28.66 2.21
C VAL A 28 -15.14 -29.74 1.41
N VAL A 29 -15.42 -29.82 0.11
CA VAL A 29 -14.65 -30.65 -0.82
C VAL A 29 -13.37 -29.89 -1.18
N LEU A 30 -12.22 -30.47 -0.85
CA LEU A 30 -10.91 -29.95 -1.26
C LEU A 30 -10.77 -30.09 -2.78
N THR A 31 -10.94 -29.00 -3.51
CA THR A 31 -10.82 -28.97 -4.97
C THR A 31 -9.43 -28.53 -5.45
N ARG A 32 -8.66 -27.85 -4.59
CA ARG A 32 -7.32 -27.35 -4.93
C ARG A 32 -6.25 -28.41 -4.72
N LYS A 33 -5.34 -28.51 -5.70
CA LYS A 33 -4.18 -29.42 -5.70
C LYS A 33 -2.87 -28.73 -5.28
N ARG A 34 -2.89 -27.42 -5.09
CA ARG A 34 -1.71 -26.62 -4.76
C ARG A 34 -2.13 -25.35 -4.02
N LEU A 35 -1.32 -24.94 -3.04
CA LEU A 35 -1.40 -23.64 -2.38
C LEU A 35 -0.87 -22.54 -3.32
N VAL A 36 -1.53 -21.39 -3.37
CA VAL A 36 -1.30 -20.33 -4.36
C VAL A 36 -0.99 -18.95 -3.78
N SER A 37 -1.25 -18.72 -2.49
CA SER A 37 -0.86 -17.48 -1.80
C SER A 37 0.65 -17.25 -1.88
N LYS A 38 1.08 -15.99 -1.94
CA LYS A 38 2.50 -15.63 -1.83
C LYS A 38 3.10 -16.21 -0.55
N GLN A 39 2.32 -16.25 0.54
CA GLN A 39 2.74 -16.80 1.83
C GLN A 39 3.09 -18.30 1.79
N PHE A 40 2.36 -19.14 1.04
CA PHE A 40 2.50 -20.60 1.16
C PHE A 40 2.96 -21.34 -0.10
N LYS A 41 2.84 -20.74 -1.29
CA LYS A 41 3.01 -21.45 -2.58
C LYS A 41 4.37 -22.13 -2.77
N ASP A 42 5.41 -21.64 -2.10
CA ASP A 42 6.79 -22.11 -2.26
C ASP A 42 7.23 -23.09 -1.15
N ASN A 43 6.45 -23.23 -0.06
CA ASN A 43 6.81 -24.14 1.02
C ASN A 43 6.34 -25.59 0.75
N GLN A 44 7.29 -26.48 0.49
CA GLN A 44 6.98 -27.88 0.14
C GLN A 44 6.27 -28.66 1.25
N LYS A 45 6.51 -28.35 2.53
CA LYS A 45 5.85 -29.05 3.64
C LYS A 45 4.38 -28.66 3.74
N LEU A 46 4.05 -27.38 3.54
CA LEU A 46 2.66 -26.93 3.47
C LEU A 46 1.94 -27.44 2.23
N GLN A 47 2.63 -27.50 1.07
CA GLN A 47 2.08 -28.15 -0.13
C GLN A 47 1.72 -29.61 0.12
N ARG A 48 2.52 -30.36 0.89
CA ARG A 48 2.20 -31.74 1.28
C ARG A 48 1.08 -31.81 2.32
N CYS A 49 1.04 -30.88 3.27
CA CYS A 49 -0.05 -30.76 4.25
C CYS A 49 -1.42 -30.61 3.57
N LEU A 50 -1.49 -29.96 2.40
CA LEU A 50 -2.72 -29.88 1.59
C LEU A 50 -3.15 -31.24 1.01
N LEU A 51 -2.23 -32.16 0.78
CA LEU A 51 -2.46 -33.40 0.03
C LEU A 51 -2.52 -34.66 0.90
N SER A 52 -1.90 -34.64 2.08
CA SER A 52 -1.62 -35.84 2.87
C SER A 52 -1.87 -35.61 4.37
N PRO A 53 -2.69 -36.45 5.03
CA PRO A 53 -2.85 -36.41 6.48
C PRO A 53 -1.55 -36.61 7.26
N ALA A 54 -0.57 -37.34 6.70
CA ALA A 54 0.71 -37.58 7.35
C ALA A 54 1.58 -36.32 7.47
N ASP A 55 1.29 -35.29 6.67
CA ASP A 55 2.02 -34.02 6.63
C ASP A 55 1.27 -32.89 7.36
N HIS A 56 0.18 -33.20 8.08
CA HIS A 56 -0.50 -32.23 8.94
C HIS A 56 0.47 -31.61 9.96
N VAL A 57 0.28 -30.33 10.24
CA VAL A 57 1.12 -29.61 11.21
C VAL A 57 0.48 -29.68 12.59
N LEU A 58 1.17 -30.38 13.50
CA LEU A 58 0.70 -30.71 14.84
C LEU A 58 1.33 -29.78 15.90
N PRO A 59 0.70 -29.63 17.09
CA PRO A 59 1.34 -29.03 18.26
C PRO A 59 2.74 -29.61 18.52
N GLY A 60 3.70 -28.75 18.84
CA GLY A 60 5.11 -29.13 19.01
C GLY A 60 5.93 -29.18 17.72
N SER A 61 5.31 -29.07 16.54
CA SER A 61 6.03 -28.90 15.27
C SER A 61 6.91 -27.65 15.32
N ARG A 62 8.04 -27.67 14.60
CA ARG A 62 8.97 -26.54 14.52
C ARG A 62 9.55 -26.36 13.11
N GLY A 63 9.76 -25.11 12.72
CA GLY A 63 10.49 -24.71 11.52
C GLY A 63 9.67 -23.80 10.59
N GLU A 64 10.25 -23.41 9.47
CA GLU A 64 9.72 -22.39 8.54
C GLU A 64 8.20 -22.49 8.27
N HIS A 65 7.70 -23.69 7.95
CA HIS A 65 6.26 -23.95 7.74
C HIS A 65 5.35 -23.52 8.90
N VAL A 66 5.83 -23.61 10.15
CA VAL A 66 5.13 -23.11 11.34
C VAL A 66 5.19 -21.59 11.38
N GLY A 67 6.36 -20.99 11.12
CA GLY A 67 6.53 -19.54 11.03
C GLY A 67 5.55 -18.91 10.02
N LEU A 68 5.41 -19.52 8.83
CA LEU A 68 4.45 -19.07 7.82
C LEU A 68 2.99 -19.16 8.29
N ILE A 69 2.61 -20.21 9.03
CA ILE A 69 1.27 -20.35 9.62
C ILE A 69 1.04 -19.26 10.67
N GLN A 70 2.01 -19.04 11.56
CA GLN A 70 1.93 -18.02 12.62
C GLN A 70 1.79 -16.61 12.04
N GLU A 71 2.57 -16.31 11.02
CA GLU A 71 2.49 -15.02 10.30
C GLU A 71 1.11 -14.83 9.66
N ALA A 72 0.59 -15.85 8.96
CA ALA A 72 -0.74 -15.78 8.36
C ALA A 72 -1.86 -15.58 9.39
N LEU A 73 -1.83 -16.33 10.50
CA LEU A 73 -2.81 -16.17 11.59
C LEU A 73 -2.75 -14.77 12.21
N THR A 74 -1.55 -14.20 12.34
CA THR A 74 -1.34 -12.84 12.84
C THR A 74 -1.91 -11.81 11.86
N LYS A 75 -1.59 -11.93 10.56
CA LYS A 75 -2.12 -11.06 9.49
C LYS A 75 -3.66 -11.08 9.43
N LEU A 76 -4.26 -12.25 9.65
CA LEU A 76 -5.71 -12.43 9.68
C LEU A 76 -6.36 -12.07 11.03
N GLY A 77 -5.60 -11.55 12.00
CA GLY A 77 -6.12 -11.06 13.27
C GLY A 77 -6.59 -12.15 14.24
N MET A 78 -6.05 -13.38 14.13
CA MET A 78 -6.54 -14.54 14.90
C MET A 78 -6.00 -14.63 16.34
N GLY A 79 -5.26 -13.62 16.78
CA GLY A 79 -4.76 -13.46 18.16
C GLY A 79 -3.27 -13.18 18.25
N VAL A 80 -2.80 -12.96 19.47
CA VAL A 80 -1.38 -12.73 19.76
C VAL A 80 -0.67 -14.07 19.94
N ILE A 81 0.35 -14.33 19.13
CA ILE A 81 1.25 -15.48 19.26
C ILE A 81 2.47 -15.03 20.06
N GLY A 82 2.88 -15.85 21.04
CA GLY A 82 3.97 -15.51 21.95
C GLY A 82 5.28 -15.29 21.21
N ALA A 83 6.03 -14.24 21.59
CA ALA A 83 7.27 -13.87 20.92
C ALA A 83 8.29 -15.02 20.84
N SER A 84 8.37 -15.86 21.89
CA SER A 84 9.25 -17.05 21.90
C SER A 84 8.81 -18.13 20.91
N GLU A 85 7.51 -18.27 20.66
CA GLU A 85 6.99 -19.20 19.65
C GLU A 85 7.31 -18.70 18.24
N ILE A 86 7.16 -17.40 18.00
CA ILE A 86 7.52 -16.76 16.72
C ILE A 86 9.02 -16.88 16.46
N SER A 87 9.85 -16.46 17.42
CA SER A 87 11.32 -16.42 17.24
C SER A 87 11.95 -17.80 17.10
N THR A 88 11.24 -18.85 17.51
CA THR A 88 11.72 -20.23 17.40
C THR A 88 10.90 -21.09 16.45
N GLU A 89 9.95 -20.48 15.73
CA GLU A 89 9.01 -21.12 14.82
C GLU A 89 8.35 -22.37 15.44
N LEU A 90 8.03 -22.29 16.73
CA LEU A 90 7.48 -23.38 17.51
C LEU A 90 5.97 -23.31 17.54
N TYR A 91 5.31 -24.41 17.19
CA TYR A 91 3.86 -24.55 17.32
C TYR A 91 3.52 -24.82 18.79
N GLY A 92 3.60 -23.78 19.62
CA GLY A 92 3.30 -23.83 21.05
C GLY A 92 1.83 -23.53 21.37
N GLN A 93 1.56 -23.21 22.63
CA GLN A 93 0.21 -23.06 23.15
C GLN A 93 -0.52 -21.85 22.55
N SER A 94 0.18 -20.74 22.32
CA SER A 94 -0.44 -19.54 21.73
C SER A 94 -0.76 -19.74 20.25
N THR A 95 0.09 -20.47 19.51
CA THR A 95 -0.21 -20.89 18.13
C THR A 95 -1.44 -21.81 18.07
N GLN A 96 -1.56 -22.78 18.99
CA GLN A 96 -2.74 -23.65 19.10
C GLN A 96 -4.04 -22.86 19.31
N GLN A 97 -4.01 -21.87 20.20
CA GLN A 97 -5.17 -21.02 20.45
C GLN A 97 -5.54 -20.18 19.23
N ALA A 98 -4.55 -19.65 18.50
CA ALA A 98 -4.79 -18.90 17.26
C ALA A 98 -5.43 -19.78 16.17
N VAL A 99 -5.01 -21.04 16.04
CA VAL A 99 -5.62 -21.99 15.11
C VAL A 99 -7.04 -22.36 15.50
N LEU A 100 -7.32 -22.60 16.79
CA LEU A 100 -8.67 -22.84 17.27
C LEU A 100 -9.61 -21.66 16.99
N ARG A 101 -9.15 -20.43 17.26
CA ARG A 101 -9.90 -19.21 16.92
C ARG A 101 -10.14 -19.10 15.43
N TYR A 102 -9.13 -19.39 14.61
CA TYR A 102 -9.23 -19.32 13.15
C TYR A 102 -10.27 -20.30 12.61
N LYS A 103 -10.26 -21.54 13.11
CA LYS A 103 -11.20 -22.57 12.68
C LYS A 103 -12.61 -22.38 13.26
N GLY A 104 -12.74 -21.64 14.36
CA GLY A 104 -14.02 -21.36 15.02
C GLY A 104 -14.98 -20.49 14.19
N PRO A 105 -16.16 -20.17 14.75
CA PRO A 105 -17.13 -19.31 14.09
C PRO A 105 -16.53 -17.94 13.69
N PRO A 106 -16.90 -17.40 12.51
CA PRO A 106 -17.91 -17.90 11.59
C PRO A 106 -17.39 -18.95 10.58
N ARG A 107 -16.09 -19.30 10.60
CA ARG A 107 -15.47 -20.13 9.54
C ARG A 107 -15.82 -21.61 9.65
N ASN A 108 -15.98 -22.13 10.88
CA ASN A 108 -16.38 -23.51 11.17
C ASN A 108 -15.60 -24.55 10.33
N ILE A 109 -14.26 -24.45 10.35
CA ILE A 109 -13.38 -25.33 9.57
C ILE A 109 -13.24 -26.66 10.32
N ILE A 110 -14.19 -27.55 10.10
CA ILE A 110 -14.23 -28.90 10.69
C ILE A 110 -14.52 -29.92 9.59
N ASN A 111 -13.96 -31.12 9.70
CA ASN A 111 -14.44 -32.24 8.92
C ASN A 111 -15.64 -32.86 9.64
N THR A 112 -16.85 -32.61 9.15
CA THR A 112 -18.10 -33.04 9.79
C THR A 112 -18.31 -34.55 9.83
N ASP A 113 -17.55 -35.32 9.05
CA ASP A 113 -17.65 -36.79 9.06
C ASP A 113 -17.15 -37.38 10.38
N TYR A 114 -16.27 -36.67 11.10
CA TYR A 114 -15.69 -37.16 12.35
C TYR A 114 -15.47 -36.08 13.43
N GLN A 115 -15.62 -34.80 13.14
CA GLN A 115 -15.41 -33.70 14.09
C GLN A 115 -16.71 -32.96 14.37
N ARG A 116 -16.95 -32.70 15.67
CA ARG A 116 -18.03 -31.82 16.15
C ARG A 116 -17.53 -30.46 16.61
N THR A 117 -16.23 -30.33 16.84
CA THR A 117 -15.57 -29.09 17.27
C THR A 117 -14.23 -28.94 16.56
N PRO A 118 -13.77 -27.71 16.28
CA PRO A 118 -12.42 -27.49 15.77
C PRO A 118 -11.34 -28.08 16.67
N ASP A 119 -10.36 -28.74 16.06
CA ASP A 119 -9.11 -29.11 16.72
C ASP A 119 -8.03 -28.02 16.54
N ASN A 120 -6.90 -28.19 17.21
CA ASN A 120 -5.72 -27.34 17.11
C ASN A 120 -4.69 -27.88 16.09
N ILE A 121 -5.13 -28.61 15.07
CA ILE A 121 -4.28 -29.18 14.02
C ILE A 121 -4.50 -28.39 12.72
N VAL A 122 -3.40 -28.02 12.08
CA VAL A 122 -3.46 -27.49 10.70
C VAL A 122 -3.37 -28.68 9.76
N GLY A 123 -4.55 -29.18 9.37
CA GLY A 123 -4.69 -30.20 8.35
C GLY A 123 -5.13 -29.64 7.01
N GLN A 124 -5.44 -30.52 6.05
CA GLN A 124 -5.75 -30.17 4.67
C GLN A 124 -6.81 -29.05 4.54
N MET A 125 -7.95 -29.17 5.21
CA MET A 125 -9.01 -28.15 5.19
C MET A 125 -8.56 -26.81 5.78
N THR A 126 -7.71 -26.86 6.80
CA THR A 126 -7.22 -25.64 7.45
C THR A 126 -6.20 -24.93 6.59
N ILE A 127 -5.22 -25.65 6.02
CA ILE A 127 -4.20 -25.03 5.17
C ILE A 127 -4.79 -24.55 3.83
N ASP A 128 -5.74 -25.30 3.26
CA ASP A 128 -6.50 -24.86 2.09
C ASP A 128 -7.21 -23.54 2.39
N ARG A 129 -8.02 -23.49 3.46
CA ARG A 129 -8.76 -22.27 3.78
C ARG A 129 -7.84 -21.10 4.14
N LEU A 130 -6.76 -21.34 4.88
CA LEU A 130 -5.74 -20.33 5.22
C LEU A 130 -5.09 -19.77 3.95
N ASP A 131 -4.80 -20.61 2.95
CA ASP A 131 -4.29 -20.16 1.66
C ASP A 131 -5.30 -19.28 0.90
N ALA A 132 -6.59 -19.64 0.90
CA ALA A 132 -7.62 -18.79 0.29
C ALA A 132 -7.77 -17.44 0.99
N ASP A 133 -7.83 -17.44 2.32
CA ASP A 133 -7.92 -16.20 3.10
C ASP A 133 -6.66 -15.33 2.90
N MET A 134 -5.47 -15.94 2.77
CA MET A 134 -4.24 -15.23 2.43
C MET A 134 -4.25 -14.68 1.00
N VAL A 135 -4.79 -15.41 0.01
CA VAL A 135 -4.97 -14.87 -1.35
C VAL A 135 -5.85 -13.61 -1.32
N GLU A 136 -6.96 -13.62 -0.57
CA GLU A 136 -7.80 -12.42 -0.43
C GLU A 136 -7.08 -11.30 0.33
N PHE A 137 -6.34 -11.61 1.39
CA PHE A 137 -5.54 -10.64 2.14
C PHE A 137 -4.46 -10.00 1.24
N GLU A 138 -3.78 -10.80 0.41
CA GLU A 138 -2.73 -10.36 -0.50
C GLU A 138 -3.25 -9.55 -1.70
N LYS A 139 -4.58 -9.51 -1.93
CA LYS A 139 -5.20 -8.57 -2.88
C LYS A 139 -5.26 -7.15 -2.33
N VAL A 140 -5.15 -6.96 -1.01
CA VAL A 140 -5.04 -5.62 -0.42
C VAL A 140 -3.74 -5.02 -0.95
N PRO A 141 -3.81 -3.93 -1.74
CA PRO A 141 -2.60 -3.34 -2.27
C PRO A 141 -1.75 -2.82 -1.11
N GLU A 142 -0.43 -3.03 -1.20
CA GLU A 142 0.54 -2.62 -0.16
C GLU A 142 0.49 -1.11 0.13
N SER A 143 -0.07 -0.32 -0.79
CA SER A 143 -0.41 1.07 -0.61
C SER A 143 -1.75 1.41 -1.27
N LEU A 144 -2.50 2.33 -0.68
CA LEU A 144 -3.72 2.90 -1.28
C LEU A 144 -3.52 4.33 -1.78
N LEU A 145 -2.41 4.99 -1.44
CA LEU A 145 -2.18 6.40 -1.72
C LEU A 145 -0.88 6.69 -2.48
N VAL A 146 0.08 5.76 -2.55
CA VAL A 146 1.30 5.88 -3.36
C VAL A 146 1.65 4.61 -4.14
N THR A 147 2.42 4.74 -5.21
CA THR A 147 3.02 3.56 -5.86
C THR A 147 4.34 3.19 -5.18
N LEU A 148 4.51 1.89 -4.93
CA LEU A 148 5.72 1.32 -4.36
C LEU A 148 6.60 0.62 -5.41
N THR A 149 6.15 0.58 -6.67
CA THR A 149 6.85 -0.11 -7.77
C THR A 149 7.29 0.87 -8.85
N GLU A 150 8.32 0.49 -9.60
CA GLU A 150 8.81 1.31 -10.72
C GLU A 150 7.80 1.42 -11.86
N ALA A 151 6.96 0.40 -12.04
CA ALA A 151 5.96 0.37 -13.11
C ALA A 151 4.74 1.26 -12.81
N GLY A 152 4.44 1.53 -11.55
CA GLY A 152 3.26 2.31 -11.20
C GLY A 152 1.93 1.56 -11.45
N PRO A 153 0.79 2.28 -11.33
CA PRO A 153 -0.51 1.80 -11.77
C PRO A 153 -0.52 1.43 -13.26
N LYS A 154 -1.45 0.57 -13.70
CA LYS A 154 -1.55 0.17 -15.11
C LYS A 154 -1.82 1.39 -16.02
N HIS A 155 -0.89 1.71 -16.91
CA HIS A 155 -1.00 2.72 -17.98
C HIS A 155 -0.10 2.36 -19.18
N ASP A 156 -0.13 3.18 -20.23
CA ASP A 156 0.62 2.94 -21.47
C ASP A 156 2.06 3.48 -21.37
N HIS A 157 3.01 2.59 -21.09
CA HIS A 157 4.43 2.94 -20.98
C HIS A 157 5.07 3.44 -22.28
N SER A 158 4.46 3.22 -23.45
CA SER A 158 4.96 3.80 -24.70
C SER A 158 4.80 5.32 -24.76
N LYS A 159 3.93 5.87 -23.90
CA LYS A 159 3.65 7.31 -23.76
C LYS A 159 4.31 7.92 -22.54
N CYS A 160 5.05 7.13 -21.75
CA CYS A 160 5.72 7.65 -20.56
C CYS A 160 6.97 8.42 -20.96
N PRO A 161 7.13 9.65 -20.46
CA PRO A 161 8.39 10.35 -20.59
C PRO A 161 9.45 9.61 -19.78
N THR A 162 10.72 9.80 -20.15
CA THR A 162 11.84 9.32 -19.34
C THR A 162 11.81 10.01 -17.99
N LEU A 163 11.50 9.27 -16.94
CA LEU A 163 11.35 9.82 -15.60
C LEU A 163 12.73 10.00 -14.95
N GLN A 164 13.04 11.24 -14.56
CA GLN A 164 14.34 11.58 -13.97
C GLN A 164 14.63 10.83 -12.66
N SER A 165 13.59 10.47 -11.91
CA SER A 165 13.72 9.76 -10.64
C SER A 165 13.63 8.22 -10.77
N GLY A 166 13.90 7.66 -11.96
CA GLY A 166 14.11 6.21 -12.13
C GLY A 166 12.84 5.35 -12.30
N GLY A 167 11.66 5.96 -12.33
CA GLY A 167 10.38 5.28 -12.52
C GLY A 167 9.25 5.93 -11.72
N HIS A 168 8.16 5.18 -11.53
CA HIS A 168 6.96 5.71 -10.90
C HIS A 168 7.02 5.70 -9.36
N LYS A 169 7.98 5.02 -8.71
CA LYS A 169 8.03 4.90 -7.24
C LYS A 169 7.79 6.23 -6.51
N GLY A 170 6.87 6.22 -5.55
CA GLY A 170 6.54 7.40 -4.74
C GLY A 170 5.60 8.40 -5.40
N THR A 171 5.09 8.16 -6.61
CA THR A 171 3.98 8.97 -7.16
C THR A 171 2.65 8.64 -6.48
N PRO A 172 1.67 9.56 -6.47
CA PRO A 172 0.36 9.31 -5.86
C PRO A 172 -0.42 8.18 -6.57
N ILE A 173 -1.31 7.51 -5.84
CA ILE A 173 -2.39 6.70 -6.42
C ILE A 173 -3.74 7.12 -5.80
N ASN A 174 -4.83 6.85 -6.52
CA ASN A 174 -6.18 7.24 -6.13
C ASN A 174 -6.27 8.72 -5.66
N PRO A 175 -5.84 9.69 -6.47
CA PRO A 175 -5.89 11.10 -6.10
C PRO A 175 -7.33 11.53 -5.81
N LEU A 176 -7.51 12.59 -5.01
CA LEU A 176 -8.84 13.11 -4.73
C LEU A 176 -9.55 13.48 -6.06
N PRO A 177 -10.87 13.19 -6.18
CA PRO A 177 -11.58 13.33 -7.46
C PRO A 177 -11.97 14.77 -7.79
N PHE A 178 -11.76 15.71 -6.87
CA PHE A 178 -12.08 17.14 -7.00
C PHE A 178 -10.80 17.97 -6.88
N GLY A 179 -10.86 19.26 -7.22
CA GLY A 179 -9.73 20.18 -7.16
C GLY A 179 -8.62 19.87 -8.18
N LYS A 180 -7.65 20.78 -8.28
CA LYS A 180 -6.49 20.62 -9.16
C LYS A 180 -5.47 19.66 -8.56
N ARG A 181 -4.74 18.98 -9.46
CA ARG A 181 -3.66 18.05 -9.14
C ARG A 181 -2.39 18.64 -9.71
N ILE A 182 -1.42 18.93 -8.86
CA ILE A 182 -0.19 19.60 -9.28
C ILE A 182 1.03 18.80 -8.86
N ASN A 183 2.02 18.84 -9.72
CA ASN A 183 3.32 18.26 -9.50
C ASN A 183 4.36 19.38 -9.36
N ILE A 184 4.89 19.55 -8.17
CA ILE A 184 5.81 20.66 -7.88
C ILE A 184 7.22 20.24 -8.26
N TYR A 185 7.83 21.00 -9.17
CA TYR A 185 9.19 20.81 -9.69
C TYR A 185 9.47 19.47 -10.40
N GLY A 186 8.54 18.52 -10.37
CA GLY A 186 8.65 17.30 -11.16
C GLY A 186 8.52 17.59 -12.67
N THR A 187 8.88 16.59 -13.46
CA THR A 187 8.95 16.71 -14.92
C THR A 187 8.19 15.56 -15.54
N HIS A 188 6.93 15.78 -15.85
CA HIS A 188 6.02 14.81 -16.47
C HIS A 188 5.85 13.47 -15.72
N GLU A 189 6.26 13.41 -14.46
CA GLU A 189 6.32 12.18 -13.66
C GLU A 189 4.95 11.69 -13.19
N THR A 190 3.92 12.53 -13.31
CA THR A 190 2.57 12.26 -12.85
C THR A 190 1.50 12.56 -13.90
N ASP A 191 1.89 12.81 -15.16
CA ASP A 191 0.97 13.15 -16.26
C ASP A 191 -0.07 12.06 -16.49
N TYR A 192 0.33 10.79 -16.35
CA TYR A 192 -0.55 9.63 -16.47
C TYR A 192 -1.65 9.57 -15.39
N LEU A 193 -1.57 10.42 -14.36
CA LEU A 193 -2.56 10.60 -13.29
C LEU A 193 -3.34 11.93 -13.43
N GLY A 194 -3.07 12.70 -14.47
CA GLY A 194 -3.68 14.00 -14.74
C GLY A 194 -3.18 15.10 -13.79
N PHE A 195 -1.91 15.06 -13.40
CA PHE A 195 -1.25 16.14 -12.67
C PHE A 195 -0.57 17.06 -13.67
N ASP A 196 -0.60 18.36 -13.39
CA ASP A 196 0.10 19.37 -14.17
C ASP A 196 1.39 19.79 -13.45
N ASP A 197 2.48 20.01 -14.19
CA ASP A 197 3.76 20.47 -13.62
C ASP A 197 3.71 21.98 -13.28
N TYR A 198 3.97 22.29 -12.01
CA TYR A 198 4.02 23.65 -11.49
C TYR A 198 5.34 23.95 -10.76
N ALA A 199 5.67 25.23 -10.68
CA ALA A 199 6.77 25.75 -9.89
C ALA A 199 6.27 26.92 -9.01
N PRO A 200 6.38 26.83 -7.67
CA PRO A 200 6.11 27.97 -6.81
C PRO A 200 7.19 29.05 -6.92
N ASN A 201 8.40 28.69 -7.36
CA ASN A 201 9.51 29.62 -7.54
C ASN A 201 9.94 29.68 -9.02
N PRO A 202 9.96 30.88 -9.64
CA PRO A 202 10.35 31.02 -11.04
C PRO A 202 11.78 30.60 -11.34
N ASN A 203 12.69 30.64 -10.35
CA ASN A 203 14.07 30.18 -10.50
C ASN A 203 14.17 28.66 -10.78
N PHE A 204 13.13 27.91 -10.41
CA PHE A 204 13.05 26.46 -10.59
C PHE A 204 11.93 26.04 -11.56
N ALA A 205 11.39 27.00 -12.33
CA ALA A 205 10.39 26.72 -13.37
C ALA A 205 11.00 26.11 -14.64
N GLY A 206 12.29 26.36 -14.88
CA GLY A 206 13.03 25.73 -15.97
C GLY A 206 13.12 24.21 -15.80
N ARG A 207 13.06 23.49 -16.92
CA ARG A 207 13.27 22.04 -16.92
C ARG A 207 14.77 21.70 -16.91
N GLY A 208 15.09 20.47 -16.56
CA GLY A 208 16.48 20.00 -16.52
C GLY A 208 17.17 20.13 -17.87
N GLN A 209 18.50 20.18 -17.86
CA GLN A 209 19.30 20.29 -19.08
C GLN A 209 18.95 19.17 -20.07
N GLY A 210 18.52 19.55 -21.28
CA GLY A 210 18.16 18.61 -22.35
C GLY A 210 16.67 18.26 -22.46
N ASP A 211 15.81 18.75 -21.58
CA ASP A 211 14.36 18.64 -21.75
C ASP A 211 13.83 19.75 -22.70
N PRO A 212 13.24 19.41 -23.86
CA PRO A 212 12.75 20.39 -24.83
C PRO A 212 11.39 21.01 -24.45
N SER A 213 10.76 20.55 -23.37
CA SER A 213 9.39 20.93 -23.02
C SER A 213 9.32 22.35 -22.42
N PRO A 214 8.19 23.07 -22.58
CA PRO A 214 8.04 24.42 -22.04
C PRO A 214 8.24 24.46 -20.52
N PRO A 215 8.71 25.60 -19.94
CA PRO A 215 8.83 25.74 -18.49
C PRO A 215 7.54 25.37 -17.75
N ARG A 216 7.69 24.93 -16.49
CA ARG A 216 6.55 24.64 -15.62
C ARG A 216 5.70 25.88 -15.43
N PHE A 217 4.39 25.70 -15.24
CA PHE A 217 3.51 26.83 -14.92
C PHE A 217 3.89 27.40 -13.56
N LEU A 218 3.81 28.72 -13.41
CA LEU A 218 4.02 29.34 -12.11
C LEU A 218 2.72 29.31 -11.32
N THR A 219 2.77 28.83 -10.08
CA THR A 219 1.57 28.76 -9.23
C THR A 219 0.97 30.14 -8.96
N ASN A 220 1.82 31.17 -8.87
CA ASN A 220 1.46 32.56 -8.58
C ASN A 220 1.22 33.42 -9.84
N ALA A 221 1.26 32.84 -11.04
CA ALA A 221 0.91 33.58 -12.25
C ALA A 221 -0.57 34.05 -12.21
N PRO A 222 -0.95 35.01 -13.05
CA PRO A 222 -2.36 35.29 -13.31
C PRO A 222 -3.08 34.07 -13.92
N PRO A 223 -4.39 33.89 -13.70
CA PRO A 223 -5.15 32.74 -14.23
C PRO A 223 -5.09 32.59 -15.76
N HIS A 224 -5.02 33.69 -16.50
CA HIS A 224 -4.88 33.66 -17.97
C HIS A 224 -3.51 33.13 -18.45
N LEU A 225 -2.54 33.03 -17.55
CA LEU A 225 -1.24 32.38 -17.74
C LEU A 225 -1.15 31.05 -16.97
N HIS A 226 -2.29 30.40 -16.75
CA HIS A 226 -2.40 29.12 -16.03
C HIS A 226 -2.01 29.18 -14.55
N GLY A 227 -1.99 30.35 -13.92
CA GLY A 227 -1.78 30.44 -12.48
C GLY A 227 -2.91 29.82 -11.65
N LEU A 228 -2.59 29.47 -10.41
CA LEU A 228 -3.50 28.75 -9.51
C LEU A 228 -4.25 29.73 -8.60
N GLU A 229 -5.57 29.60 -8.59
CA GLU A 229 -6.43 30.27 -7.62
C GLU A 229 -6.16 29.74 -6.20
N ALA A 230 -6.39 30.58 -5.20
CA ALA A 230 -6.24 30.17 -3.81
C ALA A 230 -7.21 29.03 -3.48
N LYS A 231 -6.75 28.08 -2.67
CA LYS A 231 -7.54 26.93 -2.19
C LYS A 231 -8.18 26.09 -3.32
N SER A 232 -7.51 26.00 -4.48
CA SER A 232 -8.01 25.26 -5.65
C SER A 232 -7.37 23.89 -5.84
N VAL A 233 -6.28 23.60 -5.13
CA VAL A 233 -5.47 22.39 -5.28
C VAL A 233 -5.82 21.37 -4.20
N SER A 234 -6.12 20.15 -4.61
CA SER A 234 -6.49 19.03 -3.74
C SER A 234 -5.40 17.96 -3.63
N ASN A 235 -4.49 17.90 -4.60
CA ASN A 235 -3.40 16.93 -4.61
C ASN A 235 -2.11 17.62 -5.04
N ILE A 236 -1.06 17.42 -4.25
CA ILE A 236 0.28 17.94 -4.51
C ILE A 236 1.25 16.75 -4.49
N ALA A 237 1.96 16.54 -5.60
CA ALA A 237 3.08 15.62 -5.67
C ALA A 237 4.40 16.42 -5.62
N ILE A 238 5.37 15.93 -4.85
CA ILE A 238 6.71 16.51 -4.72
C ILE A 238 7.69 15.34 -4.65
N ARG A 239 8.48 15.12 -5.71
CA ARG A 239 9.49 14.04 -5.73
C ARG A 239 10.89 14.59 -5.86
N SER A 240 11.76 14.18 -4.93
CA SER A 240 13.18 14.53 -4.81
C SER A 240 13.46 16.04 -4.97
N SER A 241 12.47 16.86 -4.63
CA SER A 241 12.45 18.29 -4.95
C SER A 241 12.57 19.11 -3.67
N PRO A 242 13.35 20.20 -3.69
CA PRO A 242 13.52 21.04 -2.52
C PRO A 242 12.22 21.79 -2.20
N ILE A 243 11.92 21.96 -0.91
CA ILE A 243 10.86 22.84 -0.42
C ILE A 243 11.48 23.77 0.62
N PHE A 244 11.65 25.03 0.25
CA PHE A 244 12.32 26.02 1.09
C PHE A 244 11.31 26.79 1.95
N ALA A 245 11.51 26.77 3.27
CA ALA A 245 10.85 27.66 4.21
C ALA A 245 11.78 28.85 4.51
N ASN A 246 11.38 30.07 4.13
CA ASN A 246 12.08 31.32 4.48
C ASN A 246 13.61 31.29 4.23
N HIS A 247 14.05 30.88 3.05
CA HIS A 247 15.42 31.11 2.63
C HIS A 247 15.55 32.54 2.10
N VAL A 248 16.69 33.22 2.32
CA VAL A 248 17.00 34.55 1.75
C VAL A 248 16.94 34.54 0.20
N HIS A 249 16.83 33.36 -0.42
CA HIS A 249 16.70 33.13 -1.86
C HIS A 249 15.35 32.52 -2.30
N SER A 250 14.41 32.25 -1.39
CA SER A 250 13.05 31.77 -1.72
C SER A 250 12.10 32.96 -1.74
N ASN A 251 12.21 33.79 -2.79
CA ASN A 251 11.19 34.76 -3.16
C ASN A 251 10.49 34.25 -4.44
N PRO A 252 9.23 33.78 -4.34
CA PRO A 252 8.37 33.78 -3.14
C PRO A 252 8.69 32.64 -2.16
N ASN A 253 8.20 32.78 -0.93
CA ASN A 253 8.22 31.70 0.07
C ASN A 253 7.38 30.53 -0.44
N GLU A 254 8.03 29.39 -0.70
CA GLU A 254 7.39 28.23 -1.33
C GLU A 254 6.34 27.60 -0.42
N VAL A 255 6.56 27.62 0.90
CA VAL A 255 5.59 27.15 1.90
C VAL A 255 4.32 28.00 1.86
N GLU A 256 4.46 29.32 1.87
CA GLU A 256 3.31 30.23 1.77
C GLU A 256 2.52 29.99 0.49
N GLU A 257 3.22 29.82 -0.63
CA GLU A 257 2.60 29.62 -1.92
C GLU A 257 1.88 28.26 -2.03
N ILE A 258 2.49 27.19 -1.50
CA ILE A 258 1.85 25.88 -1.39
C ILE A 258 0.58 25.96 -0.52
N LEU A 259 0.64 26.63 0.63
CA LEU A 259 -0.50 26.77 1.54
C LEU A 259 -1.58 27.72 0.99
N ARG A 260 -1.21 28.68 0.13
CA ARG A 260 -2.17 29.54 -0.58
C ARG A 260 -3.02 28.72 -1.54
N VAL A 261 -2.40 27.86 -2.36
CA VAL A 261 -3.11 27.09 -3.39
C VAL A 261 -3.81 25.85 -2.85
N ALA A 262 -3.30 25.24 -1.78
CA ALA A 262 -3.88 24.05 -1.16
C ALA A 262 -5.25 24.34 -0.55
N MET A 263 -6.24 23.52 -0.87
CA MET A 263 -7.55 23.54 -0.19
C MET A 263 -7.50 22.80 1.16
N PRO A 264 -8.44 23.03 2.09
CA PRO A 264 -8.62 22.16 3.26
C PRO A 264 -8.80 20.69 2.84
N GLY A 265 -8.05 19.79 3.47
CA GLY A 265 -8.00 18.38 3.11
C GLY A 265 -7.08 18.06 1.91
N CYS A 266 -6.30 19.02 1.40
CA CYS A 266 -5.35 18.77 0.32
C CYS A 266 -4.34 17.68 0.72
N ARG A 267 -4.16 16.69 -0.15
CA ARG A 267 -3.22 15.59 0.03
C ARG A 267 -1.86 15.97 -0.56
N VAL A 268 -0.80 15.84 0.23
CA VAL A 268 0.58 16.04 -0.23
C VAL A 268 1.31 14.71 -0.19
N THR A 269 1.82 14.28 -1.34
CA THR A 269 2.72 13.15 -1.47
C THR A 269 4.14 13.68 -1.65
N TYR A 270 5.01 13.37 -0.70
CA TYR A 270 6.44 13.71 -0.77
C TYR A 270 7.26 12.43 -0.82
N ALA A 271 8.16 12.35 -1.81
CA ALA A 271 9.09 11.24 -1.93
C ALA A 271 10.52 11.74 -2.18
N GLY A 272 11.52 11.05 -1.68
CA GLY A 272 12.92 11.44 -1.88
C GLY A 272 13.92 10.49 -1.24
N THR A 273 15.21 10.71 -1.52
CA THR A 273 16.31 9.97 -0.90
C THR A 273 16.47 10.32 0.58
N ASP A 274 17.36 9.62 1.29
CA ASP A 274 17.77 10.00 2.66
C ASP A 274 18.20 11.47 2.76
N GLU A 275 18.94 11.98 1.76
CA GLU A 275 19.40 13.37 1.72
C GLU A 275 18.22 14.35 1.56
N ASN A 276 17.31 14.07 0.62
CA ASN A 276 16.12 14.90 0.45
C ASN A 276 15.24 14.88 1.71
N PHE A 277 15.05 13.71 2.33
CA PHE A 277 14.17 13.56 3.48
C PHE A 277 14.77 14.20 4.74
N SER A 278 16.09 14.08 4.96
CA SER A 278 16.78 14.76 6.06
C SER A 278 16.79 16.28 5.91
N THR A 279 16.94 16.78 4.68
CA THR A 279 17.04 18.22 4.41
C THR A 279 15.67 18.92 4.37
N PHE A 280 14.71 18.39 3.61
CA PHE A 280 13.42 19.06 3.35
C PHE A 280 12.24 18.38 4.04
N GLY A 281 12.40 17.12 4.47
CA GLY A 281 11.36 16.37 5.19
C GLY A 281 10.84 17.10 6.44
N PRO A 282 11.68 17.72 7.31
CA PRO A 282 11.19 18.49 8.45
C PRO A 282 10.25 19.64 8.06
N THR A 283 10.50 20.31 6.93
CA THR A 283 9.61 21.35 6.40
C THR A 283 8.29 20.74 5.93
N VAL A 284 8.34 19.67 5.13
CA VAL A 284 7.15 19.01 4.57
C VAL A 284 6.27 18.43 5.68
N LEU A 285 6.86 17.78 6.69
CA LEU A 285 6.14 17.17 7.80
C LEU A 285 5.33 18.17 8.65
N ARG A 286 5.66 19.47 8.58
CA ARG A 286 4.89 20.53 9.25
C ARG A 286 3.58 20.86 8.53
N PHE A 287 3.37 20.39 7.30
CA PHE A 287 2.12 20.66 6.58
C PHE A 287 0.89 19.97 7.18
N GLY A 288 1.07 18.87 7.91
CA GLY A 288 -0.04 18.18 8.55
C GLY A 288 0.27 16.74 8.95
N PRO A 289 -0.72 16.00 9.48
CA PRO A 289 -0.56 14.62 9.87
C PRO A 289 -0.20 13.73 8.68
N VAL A 290 0.76 12.84 8.89
CA VAL A 290 1.10 11.76 7.95
C VAL A 290 0.03 10.68 8.04
N ILE A 291 -0.59 10.37 6.91
CA ILE A 291 -1.62 9.32 6.78
C ILE A 291 -1.08 8.03 6.14
N GLU A 292 0.09 8.08 5.51
CA GLU A 292 0.80 6.91 5.01
C GLU A 292 2.31 7.17 4.93
N ARG A 293 3.13 6.16 5.26
CA ARG A 293 4.59 6.24 5.19
C ARG A 293 5.19 4.93 4.73
N HIS A 294 6.13 5.01 3.80
CA HIS A 294 6.92 3.89 3.31
C HIS A 294 8.40 4.24 3.25
N VAL A 295 9.24 3.22 3.38
CA VAL A 295 10.67 3.28 3.12
C VAL A 295 10.98 2.18 2.13
N LEU A 296 11.32 2.57 0.90
CA LEU A 296 11.65 1.64 -0.17
C LEU A 296 13.16 1.40 -0.17
N THR A 297 13.56 0.18 0.17
CA THR A 297 14.96 -0.22 0.21
C THR A 297 15.36 -0.84 -1.13
N THR A 298 16.41 -0.30 -1.75
CA THR A 298 17.03 -0.89 -2.93
C THR A 298 18.45 -1.28 -2.59
N ARG A 299 18.83 -2.52 -2.92
CA ARG A 299 20.20 -3.00 -2.75
C ARG A 299 20.96 -2.77 -4.03
N ASP A 300 21.99 -1.93 -3.98
CA ASP A 300 22.78 -1.62 -5.18
C ASP A 300 23.60 -2.84 -5.60
N PRO A 301 23.53 -3.27 -6.88
CA PRO A 301 24.30 -4.40 -7.36
C PRO A 301 25.81 -4.15 -7.17
N GLY A 302 26.47 -5.02 -6.40
CA GLY A 302 27.90 -4.93 -6.15
C GLY A 302 28.31 -4.13 -4.92
N THR A 303 27.37 -3.63 -4.11
CA THR A 303 27.66 -3.04 -2.80
C THR A 303 26.94 -3.78 -1.66
N THR A 304 27.41 -3.58 -0.44
CA THR A 304 26.70 -3.99 0.78
C THR A 304 25.83 -2.87 1.36
N ALA A 305 25.76 -1.72 0.70
CA ALA A 305 25.00 -0.56 1.15
C ALA A 305 23.60 -0.59 0.54
N ASP A 306 22.61 -0.37 1.39
CA ASP A 306 21.22 -0.22 0.98
C ASP A 306 20.93 1.27 0.74
N SER A 307 20.30 1.59 -0.40
CA SER A 307 19.78 2.92 -0.70
C SER A 307 18.29 2.99 -0.33
N HIS A 308 17.89 4.11 0.26
CA HIS A 308 16.53 4.27 0.78
C HIS A 308 15.81 5.40 0.05
N PHE A 309 14.56 5.13 -0.33
CA PHE A 309 13.65 6.12 -0.89
C PHE A 309 12.44 6.23 0.03
N HIS A 310 12.33 7.36 0.71
CA HIS A 310 11.26 7.64 1.66
C HIS A 310 10.05 8.17 0.91
N VAL A 311 8.86 7.71 1.28
CA VAL A 311 7.60 8.22 0.75
C VAL A 311 6.67 8.51 1.92
N ILE A 312 6.14 9.72 1.99
CA ILE A 312 5.10 10.11 2.94
C ILE A 312 3.91 10.71 2.21
N VAL A 313 2.71 10.42 2.72
CA VAL A 313 1.49 11.10 2.35
C VAL A 313 0.94 11.80 3.58
N LEU A 314 0.69 13.10 3.47
CA LEU A 314 0.11 13.89 4.54
C LEU A 314 -1.13 14.65 4.03
N VAL A 315 -1.90 15.18 4.98
CA VAL A 315 -3.09 15.99 4.68
C VAL A 315 -2.95 17.37 5.31
N ILE A 316 -3.07 18.41 4.48
CA ILE A 316 -3.21 19.78 4.97
C ILE A 316 -4.66 19.95 5.43
N LEU A 317 -4.92 19.80 6.72
CA LEU A 317 -6.28 19.89 7.28
C LEU A 317 -6.87 21.29 7.09
N ASP A 318 -6.13 22.32 7.48
CA ASP A 318 -6.47 23.73 7.27
C ASP A 318 -5.18 24.52 6.94
N PRO A 319 -4.99 24.95 5.68
CA PRO A 319 -3.75 25.59 5.29
C PRO A 319 -3.49 26.93 5.99
N ASP A 320 -4.53 27.65 6.45
CA ASP A 320 -4.33 28.93 7.13
C ASP A 320 -3.82 28.73 8.57
N THR A 321 -4.30 27.69 9.24
CA THR A 321 -3.77 27.27 10.55
C THR A 321 -2.34 26.75 10.43
N VAL A 322 -2.07 25.96 9.40
CA VAL A 322 -0.72 25.47 9.12
C VAL A 322 0.22 26.65 8.87
N LEU A 323 -0.18 27.64 8.06
CA LEU A 323 0.64 28.81 7.77
C LEU A 323 1.01 29.59 9.03
N ARG A 324 0.04 29.79 9.95
CA ARG A 324 0.33 30.41 11.25
C ARG A 324 1.40 29.63 12.03
N SER A 325 1.40 28.30 11.97
CA SER A 325 2.42 27.48 12.64
C SER A 325 3.83 27.65 12.04
N PHE A 326 3.94 28.08 10.78
CA PHE A 326 5.22 28.40 10.14
C PHE A 326 5.79 29.77 10.55
N GLN A 327 4.93 30.67 11.01
CA GLN A 327 5.29 32.03 11.44
C GLN A 327 5.65 32.11 12.93
N LEU A 328 5.31 31.08 13.71
CA LEU A 328 5.72 30.97 15.11
C LEU A 328 7.19 30.52 15.19
N PRO A 329 7.98 31.06 16.14
CA PRO A 329 9.33 30.55 16.40
C PRO A 329 9.24 29.06 16.78
N PRO A 330 10.21 28.23 16.36
CA PRO A 330 10.24 26.83 16.78
C PRO A 330 10.25 26.79 18.32
N PHE A 331 9.35 26.01 18.91
CA PHE A 331 9.30 25.83 20.36
C PHE A 331 10.70 25.38 20.85
N LEU A 332 11.26 26.13 21.79
CA LEU A 332 12.54 25.86 22.48
C LEU A 332 12.47 24.58 23.30
#